data_AF-A0A3D4UR78-F1
#
_entry.id   AF-A0A3D4UR78-F1
#
_cell.length_a   1.000
_cell.length_b   1.000
_cell.length_c   1.000
_cell.angle_alpha   90.00
_cell.angle_beta   90.00
_cell.angle_gamma   90.00
#
_symmetry.space_group_name_H-M   'P 1'
#
loop_
_entity.id
_entity.type
_entity.pdbx_description
1 polymer ?
#
loop_
_entity_poly.entity_id
_entity_poly.type
_entity_poly.pdbx_seq_one_letter_code
_entity_poly.pdbx_strand_id
1 'polypeptide(L)'
;MMNQAHQLTAEEIKSIQTSFINKVYVWMGLALTITGIVAMRVADSGTFMGMFTGASSAMPFYILIAIELGLVWWMVSRIESMSSGFATGLFILYSALNGVTLSVLFYVYTSASIASTFFITAGTFGVCSAY
;
A
#
# COMPACT_ATOMS: atom_id res chain seq x y z
N MET A 1 37.02 23.80 21.66
CA MET A 1 36.62 22.41 21.36
C MET A 1 35.93 22.43 20.01
N MET A 2 36.64 21.99 18.97
CA MET A 2 36.24 22.18 17.58
C MET A 2 35.05 21.29 17.23
N ASN A 3 34.01 21.93 16.70
CA ASN A 3 32.88 21.31 16.03
C ASN A 3 33.40 20.50 14.84
N GLN A 4 33.66 19.21 15.03
CA GLN A 4 33.91 18.30 13.90
C GLN A 4 32.57 18.04 13.26
N ALA A 5 32.30 18.72 12.14
CA ALA A 5 31.33 18.24 11.19
C ALA A 5 31.71 16.80 10.87
N HIS A 6 30.91 15.84 11.33
CA HIS A 6 31.05 14.43 11.00
C HIS A 6 30.79 14.31 9.50
N GLN A 7 31.86 14.43 8.70
CA GLN A 7 31.81 14.27 7.26
C GLN A 7 31.63 12.78 6.99
N LEU A 8 30.40 12.38 6.70
CA LEU A 8 30.07 11.00 6.34
C LEU A 8 30.91 10.60 5.12
N THR A 9 31.63 9.50 5.22
CA THR A 9 32.35 8.92 4.10
C THR A 9 31.36 8.43 3.03
N ALA A 10 31.83 8.33 1.78
CA ALA A 10 30.98 7.82 0.69
C ALA A 10 30.43 6.41 0.99
N GLU A 11 31.18 5.60 1.73
CA GLU A 11 30.76 4.27 2.18
C GLU A 11 29.65 4.33 3.23
N GLU A 12 29.76 5.23 4.22
CA GLU A 12 28.72 5.45 5.24
C GLU A 12 27.40 5.93 4.62
N ILE A 13 27.46 6.92 3.71
CA ILE A 13 26.27 7.43 2.99
C ILE A 13 25.56 6.29 2.24
N LYS A 14 26.32 5.47 1.50
CA LYS A 14 25.77 4.33 0.76
C LYS A 14 25.08 3.33 1.69
N SER A 15 25.69 3.03 2.83
CA SER A 15 25.13 2.08 3.80
C SER A 15 23.81 2.59 4.42
N ILE A 16 23.75 3.88 4.78
CA ILE A 16 22.56 4.52 5.36
C ILE A 16 21.42 4.52 4.33
N GLN A 17 21.72 4.90 3.08
CA GLN A 17 20.73 4.90 2.01
C GLN A 17 20.17 3.50 1.76
N THR A 18 21.03 2.48 1.70
CA THR A 18 20.62 1.09 1.49
C THR A 18 19.72 0.62 2.63
N SER A 19 20.11 0.87 3.89
CA SER A 19 19.32 0.52 5.07
C SER A 19 17.96 1.25 5.10
N PHE A 20 17.94 2.51 4.70
CA PHE A 20 16.71 3.30 4.61
C PHE A 20 15.75 2.74 3.55
N ILE A 21 16.23 2.50 2.33
CA ILE A 21 15.43 1.96 1.23
C ILE A 21 14.90 0.56 1.56
N ASN A 22 15.72 -0.30 2.17
CA ASN A 22 15.28 -1.62 2.64
C ASN A 22 14.09 -1.51 3.60
N LYS A 23 14.10 -0.57 4.55
CA LYS A 23 12.97 -0.35 5.45
C LYS A 23 11.72 0.10 4.71
N VAL A 24 11.86 1.00 3.73
CA VAL A 24 10.74 1.45 2.90
C VAL A 24 10.13 0.27 2.13
N TYR A 25 10.95 -0.57 1.52
CA TYR A 25 10.48 -1.76 0.77
C TYR A 25 9.81 -2.80 1.66
N VAL A 26 10.30 -3.01 2.87
CA VAL A 26 9.61 -3.87 3.85
C VAL A 26 8.21 -3.32 4.16
N TRP A 27 8.08 -2.02 4.42
CA TRP A 27 6.78 -1.38 4.66
C TRP A 27 5.84 -1.47 3.45
N MET A 28 6.36 -1.30 2.23
CA MET A 28 5.57 -1.45 1.00
C MET A 28 5.08 -2.89 0.81
N GLY A 29 5.94 -3.88 1.05
CA GLY A 29 5.57 -5.30 0.97
C GLY A 29 4.51 -5.69 2.01
N LEU A 30 4.62 -5.18 3.23
CA LEU A 30 3.62 -5.39 4.28
C LEU A 30 2.27 -4.78 3.90
N ALA A 31 2.25 -3.52 3.43
CA ALA A 31 1.03 -2.86 2.99
C ALA A 31 0.36 -3.60 1.82
N LEU A 32 1.14 -4.04 0.83
CA LEU A 32 0.64 -4.83 -0.30
C LEU A 32 0.03 -6.15 0.16
N THR A 33 0.65 -6.82 1.14
CA THR A 33 0.12 -8.05 1.73
C THR A 33 -1.23 -7.82 2.41
N ILE A 34 -1.36 -6.71 3.16
CA ILE A 34 -2.63 -6.31 3.79
C ILE A 34 -3.70 -6.06 2.73
N THR A 35 -3.37 -5.28 1.69
CA THR A 35 -4.28 -5.03 0.55
C THR A 35 -4.77 -6.33 -0.07
N GLY A 36 -3.88 -7.28 -0.36
CA GLY A 36 -4.25 -8.57 -0.93
C GLY A 36 -5.15 -9.41 -0.03
N ILE A 37 -4.85 -9.49 1.27
CA ILE A 37 -5.68 -10.22 2.25
C ILE A 37 -7.07 -9.59 2.35
N VAL A 38 -7.17 -8.27 2.48
CA VAL A 38 -8.47 -7.58 2.55
C VAL A 38 -9.26 -7.78 1.28
N ALA A 39 -8.63 -7.67 0.10
CA ALA A 39 -9.28 -7.88 -1.19
C ALA A 39 -9.92 -9.28 -1.30
N MET A 40 -9.19 -10.33 -0.91
CA MET A 40 -9.72 -11.70 -0.89
C MET A 40 -10.93 -11.83 0.05
N ARG A 41 -10.83 -11.30 1.28
CA ARG A 41 -11.91 -11.41 2.27
C ARG A 41 -13.16 -10.65 1.86
N VAL A 42 -13.00 -9.50 1.23
CA VAL A 42 -14.14 -8.70 0.74
C VAL A 42 -14.79 -9.40 -0.46
N ALA A 43 -14.00 -9.96 -1.38
CA ALA A 43 -14.50 -10.70 -2.53
C ALA A 43 -15.34 -11.93 -2.12
N ASP A 44 -14.98 -12.63 -1.04
CA ASP A 44 -15.76 -13.75 -0.50
C ASP A 44 -17.09 -13.30 0.12
N SER A 45 -17.20 -12.03 0.52
CA SER A 45 -18.41 -11.47 1.13
C SER A 45 -19.38 -10.94 0.06
N GLY A 46 -20.31 -11.79 -0.38
CA GLY A 46 -21.29 -11.46 -1.43
C GLY A 46 -22.09 -10.16 -1.20
N THR A 47 -22.26 -9.72 0.05
CA THR A 47 -22.92 -8.46 0.42
C THR A 47 -22.13 -7.22 -0.02
N PHE A 48 -20.81 -7.18 0.18
CA PHE A 48 -19.98 -6.06 -0.26
C PHE A 48 -19.91 -6.01 -1.78
N MET A 49 -19.85 -7.18 -2.42
CA MET A 49 -19.82 -7.23 -3.87
C MET A 49 -21.12 -6.73 -4.50
N GLY A 50 -22.27 -7.12 -3.95
CA GLY A 50 -23.57 -6.60 -4.36
C GLY A 50 -23.72 -5.07 -4.19
N MET A 51 -22.96 -4.46 -3.26
CA MET A 51 -22.94 -3.01 -3.08
C MET A 51 -22.12 -2.27 -4.15
N PHE A 52 -21.06 -2.90 -4.67
CA PHE A 52 -20.20 -2.31 -5.72
C PHE A 52 -20.68 -2.62 -7.14
N THR A 53 -21.33 -3.77 -7.35
CA THR A 53 -21.73 -4.25 -8.69
C THR A 53 -23.25 -4.37 -8.88
N GLY A 54 -24.04 -4.00 -7.87
CA GLY A 54 -25.50 -4.16 -7.89
C GLY A 54 -26.21 -3.25 -8.91
N ALA A 55 -27.35 -3.73 -9.43
CA ALA A 55 -28.14 -3.12 -10.49
C ALA A 55 -28.68 -1.69 -10.21
N SER A 56 -28.62 -1.22 -8.96
CA SER A 56 -29.21 0.07 -8.57
C SER A 56 -28.24 1.25 -8.60
N SER A 57 -26.92 1.06 -8.35
CA SER A 57 -25.87 2.06 -8.66
C SER A 57 -24.48 1.56 -8.24
N ALA A 58 -23.45 1.82 -9.07
CA ALA A 58 -22.03 1.69 -8.68
C ALA A 58 -21.53 2.86 -7.81
N MET A 59 -22.43 3.68 -7.26
CA MET A 59 -22.11 4.89 -6.51
C MET A 59 -21.19 4.63 -5.30
N PRO A 60 -21.38 3.56 -4.50
CA PRO A 60 -20.50 3.28 -3.36
C PRO A 60 -19.04 3.08 -3.74
N PHE A 61 -18.77 2.52 -4.93
CA PHE A 61 -17.41 2.33 -5.45
C PHE A 61 -16.72 3.67 -5.72
N TYR A 62 -17.40 4.58 -6.42
CA TYR A 62 -16.85 5.91 -6.71
C TYR A 62 -16.68 6.77 -5.46
N ILE A 63 -17.57 6.64 -4.47
CA ILE A 63 -17.42 7.29 -3.17
C ILE A 63 -16.18 6.77 -2.46
N LEU A 64 -15.96 5.45 -2.46
CA LEU A 64 -14.78 4.85 -1.84
C LEU A 64 -13.48 5.36 -2.47
N ILE A 65 -13.42 5.43 -3.80
CA ILE A 65 -12.27 6.04 -4.51
C ILE A 65 -12.08 7.50 -4.09
N ALA A 66 -13.14 8.29 -4.01
CA ALA A 66 -13.04 9.69 -3.58
C ALA A 66 -12.52 9.82 -2.13
N ILE A 67 -12.95 8.92 -1.24
CA ILE A 67 -12.46 8.85 0.15
C ILE A 67 -10.98 8.50 0.18
N GLU A 68 -10.53 7.52 -0.59
CA GLU A 68 -9.11 7.12 -0.66
C GLU A 68 -8.23 8.26 -1.16
N LEU A 69 -8.64 8.93 -2.24
CA LEU A 69 -7.92 10.08 -2.79
C LEU A 69 -7.89 11.25 -1.80
N GLY A 70 -9.02 11.53 -1.14
CA GLY A 70 -9.09 12.54 -0.09
C GLY A 70 -8.19 12.23 1.10
N LEU A 71 -8.17 10.97 1.55
CA LEU A 71 -7.36 10.50 2.66
C LEU A 71 -5.87 10.63 2.36
N VAL A 72 -5.41 10.15 1.20
CA VAL A 72 -3.98 10.24 0.85
C VAL A 72 -3.54 11.68 0.64
N TRP A 73 -4.37 12.52 0.00
CA TRP A 73 -4.07 13.93 -0.20
C TRP A 73 -3.93 14.67 1.13
N TRP A 74 -4.87 14.45 2.04
CA TRP A 74 -4.81 15.01 3.39
C TRP A 74 -3.59 14.50 4.17
N MET A 75 -3.30 13.20 4.11
CA MET A 75 -2.16 12.59 4.81
C MET A 75 -0.84 13.20 4.33
N VAL A 76 -0.62 13.28 3.01
CA VAL A 76 0.58 13.91 2.43
C VAL A 76 0.68 15.38 2.83
N SER A 77 -0.42 16.13 2.83
CA SER A 77 -0.41 17.56 3.21
C SER A 77 -0.04 17.82 4.68
N ARG A 78 -0.17 16.82 5.55
CA ARG A 78 0.02 16.95 7.00
C ARG A 78 1.13 16.05 7.56
N ILE A 79 1.80 15.25 6.72
CA ILE A 79 2.73 14.21 7.15
C ILE A 79 3.86 14.75 8.05
N GLU A 80 4.37 15.94 7.75
CA GLU A 80 5.43 16.62 8.52
C GLU A 80 4.99 16.97 9.96
N SER A 81 3.69 17.08 10.21
CA SER A 81 3.12 17.42 11.53
C SER A 81 2.56 16.20 12.28
N MET A 82 2.58 15.02 11.65
CA MET A 82 2.03 13.80 12.22
C MET A 82 3.09 13.05 13.02
N SER A 83 2.68 12.40 14.11
CA SER A 83 3.55 11.43 14.76
C SER A 83 3.74 10.22 13.85
N SER A 84 4.91 9.59 13.91
CA SER A 84 5.24 8.40 13.12
C SER A 84 4.22 7.26 13.32
N GLY A 85 3.77 7.06 14.55
CA GLY A 85 2.76 6.05 14.88
C GLY A 85 1.40 6.33 14.24
N PHE A 86 0.95 7.59 14.26
CA PHE A 86 -0.32 7.97 13.65
C PHE A 86 -0.28 7.85 12.12
N ALA A 87 0.79 8.33 11.49
CA ALA A 87 1.02 8.18 10.05
C ALA A 87 1.05 6.70 9.63
N THR A 88 1.70 5.84 10.42
CA THR A 88 1.72 4.39 10.18
C THR A 88 0.32 3.80 10.27
N GLY A 89 -0.46 4.16 11.30
CA GLY A 89 -1.85 3.69 11.44
C GLY A 89 -2.73 4.09 10.26
N LEU A 90 -2.61 5.33 9.79
CA LEU A 90 -3.32 5.82 8.60
C LEU A 90 -2.87 5.11 7.32
N PHE A 91 -1.58 4.85 7.16
CA PHE A 91 -1.06 4.10 6.02
C PHE A 91 -1.61 2.68 5.98
N ILE A 92 -1.70 2.00 7.13
CA ILE A 92 -2.31 0.67 7.22
C ILE A 92 -3.80 0.72 6.90
N LEU A 93 -4.54 1.68 7.44
CA LEU A 93 -5.95 1.91 7.09
C LEU A 93 -6.12 2.14 5.58
N TYR A 94 -5.29 3.00 4.98
CA TYR A 94 -5.30 3.28 3.56
C TYR A 94 -5.02 2.03 2.73
N SER A 95 -4.05 1.19 3.13
CA SER A 95 -3.76 -0.09 2.46
C SER A 95 -4.93 -1.08 2.52
N ALA A 96 -5.67 -1.10 3.63
CA ALA A 96 -6.86 -1.92 3.78
C ALA A 96 -8.01 -1.42 2.89
N LEU A 97 -8.27 -0.11 2.86
CA LEU A 97 -9.26 0.50 1.97
C LEU A 97 -8.97 0.17 0.50
N ASN A 98 -7.70 0.30 0.08
CA ASN A 98 -7.27 -0.12 -1.26
C ASN A 98 -7.61 -1.59 -1.53
N GLY A 99 -7.49 -2.47 -0.52
CA GLY A 99 -7.90 -3.87 -0.65
C GLY A 99 -9.39 -4.02 -0.87
N VAL A 100 -10.22 -3.26 -0.16
CA VAL A 100 -11.68 -3.23 -0.37
C VAL A 100 -11.99 -2.78 -1.80
N THR A 101 -11.35 -1.72 -2.29
CA THR A 101 -11.56 -1.19 -3.65
C THR A 101 -11.11 -2.19 -4.71
N LEU A 102 -9.94 -2.81 -4.56
CA LEU A 102 -9.39 -3.78 -5.52
C LEU A 102 -10.08 -5.14 -5.49
N SER A 103 -10.92 -5.43 -4.47
CA SER A 103 -11.69 -6.67 -4.41
C SER A 103 -12.53 -6.92 -5.66
N VAL A 104 -13.00 -5.85 -6.32
CA VAL A 104 -13.79 -5.91 -7.57
C VAL A 104 -13.11 -6.69 -8.69
N LEU A 105 -11.76 -6.77 -8.69
CA LEU A 105 -11.01 -7.54 -9.67
C LEU A 105 -11.33 -9.04 -9.61
N PHE A 106 -11.69 -9.59 -8.45
CA PHE A 106 -12.09 -10.99 -8.29
C PHE A 106 -13.43 -11.33 -8.96
N TYR A 107 -14.23 -10.34 -9.36
CA TYR A 107 -15.45 -10.55 -10.15
C TYR A 107 -15.18 -10.61 -11.64
N VAL A 108 -14.17 -9.89 -12.11
CA VAL A 108 -13.85 -9.76 -13.55
C VAL A 108 -12.82 -10.80 -13.99
N TYR A 109 -11.88 -11.16 -13.11
CA TYR A 109 -10.76 -12.04 -13.41
C TYR A 109 -10.79 -13.33 -12.59
N THR A 110 -10.18 -14.38 -13.12
CA THR A 110 -10.05 -15.65 -12.42
C THR A 110 -9.03 -15.56 -11.29
N SER A 111 -9.23 -16.36 -10.23
CA SER A 111 -8.28 -16.46 -9.11
C SER A 111 -6.87 -16.85 -9.58
N ALA A 112 -6.77 -17.73 -10.58
CA ALA A 112 -5.49 -18.10 -11.20
C ALA A 112 -4.78 -16.89 -11.82
N SER A 113 -5.50 -16.04 -12.58
CA SER A 113 -4.94 -14.84 -13.21
C SER A 113 -4.51 -13.79 -12.18
N ILE A 114 -5.27 -13.64 -11.10
CA ILE A 114 -4.94 -12.70 -10.02
C ILE A 114 -3.70 -13.19 -9.27
N ALA A 115 -3.67 -14.46 -8.87
CA ALA A 115 -2.54 -15.06 -8.17
C ALA A 115 -1.25 -14.99 -9.00
N SER A 116 -1.29 -15.36 -10.28
CA SER A 116 -0.12 -15.29 -11.15
C SER A 116 0.40 -13.86 -11.28
N THR A 117 -0.50 -12.89 -11.49
CA THR A 117 -0.11 -11.47 -11.61
C THR A 117 0.50 -10.95 -10.31
N PHE A 118 -0.09 -11.27 -9.17
CA PHE A 118 0.44 -10.89 -7.85
C PHE A 118 1.82 -11.49 -7.60
N PHE A 119 2.02 -12.79 -7.79
CA PHE A 119 3.30 -13.43 -7.49
C PHE A 119 4.41 -13.04 -8.48
N ILE A 120 4.09 -12.84 -9.76
CA ILE A 120 5.07 -12.37 -10.75
C ILE A 120 5.52 -10.95 -10.41
N THR A 121 4.58 -10.04 -10.11
CA THR A 121 4.91 -8.65 -9.79
C THR A 121 5.63 -8.54 -8.45
N ALA A 122 5.17 -9.26 -7.42
CA ALA A 122 5.82 -9.30 -6.11
C ALA A 122 7.23 -9.91 -6.18
N GLY A 123 7.40 -10.99 -6.95
CA GLY A 123 8.70 -11.60 -7.19
C GLY A 123 9.66 -10.67 -7.93
N THR A 124 9.18 -10.01 -8.99
CA THR A 124 9.97 -9.02 -9.75
C THR A 124 10.40 -7.86 -8.85
N PHE A 125 9.46 -7.30 -8.07
CA PHE A 125 9.77 -6.23 -7.11
C PHE A 125 10.79 -6.70 -6.09
N GLY A 126 10.60 -7.88 -5.48
CA GLY A 126 11.53 -8.43 -4.49
C GLY A 126 12.94 -8.65 -5.04
N VAL A 127 13.07 -9.15 -6.27
CA VAL A 127 14.36 -9.29 -6.96
C VAL A 127 14.99 -7.92 -7.18
N CYS A 128 14.26 -6.97 -7.77
CA CYS A 128 14.76 -5.62 -8.02
C CYS A 128 15.15 -4.87 -6.73
N SER A 129 14.46 -5.12 -5.62
CA SER A 129 14.76 -4.55 -4.31
C SER A 129 16.01 -5.15 -3.65
N ALA A 130 16.44 -6.33 -4.06
CA ALA A 130 17.63 -7.00 -3.52
C ALA A 130 18.94 -6.59 -4.21
N TYR A 131 18.85 -6.03 -5.44
CA TYR A 131 19.97 -5.51 -6.22
C TYR A 131 20.27 -4.04 -5.89
#